data_AF-A0A660KXH2-F1
#
_entry.id   AF-A0A660KXH2-F1
#
_cell.length_a   1.000
_cell.length_b   1.000
_cell.length_c   1.000
_cell.angle_alpha   90.00
_cell.angle_beta   90.00
_cell.angle_gamma   90.00
#
_symmetry.space_group_name_H-M   'P 1'
#
loop_
_entity.id
_entity.type
_entity.pdbx_description
1 polymer ?
#
loop_
_entity_poly.entity_id
_entity_poly.type
_entity_poly.pdbx_seq_one_letter_code
_entity_poly.pdbx_strand_id
1 'polypeptide(L)'
;MTSDTLQRVLTIDELARETGLTVRNVRSHHARGLLPPPEVRGRTGYYGPEHVARLRLIQRLQNEGMKLSGIKRLLGDSGERLLALKEASLEAPETPEVLTAADLGTRLRLGEKDEPRKLIDKATKLGLLHPLGEGMFEVPSPVLLAAAEEVVARGVSLQHALDMLESVQKHSRAVSKEFVKLFVDDVLKPYADAERWDELEESIQASRPLAAQALLAVFRRTMDEEVEATFTDLARSLTRRK
;
A
#
# COMPACT_ATOMS: atom_id res chain seq x y z
N MET A 1 -26.68 28.12 -0.38
CA MET A 1 -27.29 27.45 -1.54
C MET A 1 -26.23 26.62 -2.21
N THR A 2 -26.10 25.36 -1.82
CA THR A 2 -25.18 24.39 -2.44
C THR A 2 -26.01 23.19 -2.87
N SER A 3 -25.87 22.86 -4.14
CA SER A 3 -26.76 22.04 -4.94
C SER A 3 -27.00 20.64 -4.38
N ASP A 4 -28.28 20.33 -4.31
CA ASP A 4 -28.92 19.03 -4.44
C ASP A 4 -28.14 18.12 -5.43
N THR A 5 -27.27 17.25 -4.90
CA THR A 5 -26.76 16.11 -5.66
C THR A 5 -27.87 15.08 -5.64
N LEU A 6 -28.77 15.14 -6.63
CA LEU A 6 -29.76 14.11 -6.89
C LEU A 6 -29.07 12.73 -6.81
N GLN A 7 -29.33 11.99 -5.73
CA GLN A 7 -28.83 10.62 -5.58
C GLN A 7 -29.40 9.79 -6.73
N ARG A 8 -28.60 9.57 -7.76
CA ARG A 8 -29.01 8.86 -8.97
C ARG A 8 -29.27 7.41 -8.62
N VAL A 9 -30.54 7.04 -8.49
CA VAL A 9 -30.96 5.66 -8.31
C VAL A 9 -31.01 4.95 -9.65
N LEU A 10 -30.49 3.72 -9.70
CA LEU A 10 -30.29 2.91 -10.90
C LEU A 10 -31.24 1.71 -10.88
N THR A 11 -31.75 1.32 -12.03
CA THR A 11 -32.36 0.00 -12.21
C THR A 11 -31.27 -1.09 -12.20
N ILE A 12 -31.66 -2.36 -12.09
CA ILE A 12 -30.68 -3.47 -12.07
C ILE A 12 -29.82 -3.55 -13.34
N ASP A 13 -30.38 -3.20 -14.50
CA ASP A 13 -29.67 -3.20 -15.77
C ASP A 13 -28.66 -2.05 -15.84
N GLU A 14 -29.02 -0.89 -15.31
CA GLU A 14 -28.14 0.27 -15.21
C GLU A 14 -27.01 0.04 -14.19
N LEU A 15 -27.32 -0.58 -13.05
CA LEU A 15 -26.34 -0.95 -12.04
C LEU A 15 -25.32 -1.97 -12.60
N ALA A 16 -25.80 -2.98 -13.33
CA ALA A 16 -24.96 -3.96 -13.99
C ALA A 16 -23.98 -3.28 -14.97
N ARG A 17 -24.49 -2.37 -15.81
CA ARG A 17 -23.68 -1.58 -16.74
C ARG A 17 -22.66 -0.70 -16.03
N GLU A 18 -23.06 0.03 -14.99
CA GLU A 18 -22.21 0.95 -14.22
C GLU A 18 -21.06 0.24 -13.46
N THR A 19 -21.29 -1.02 -13.08
CA THR A 19 -20.32 -1.84 -12.34
C THR A 19 -19.55 -2.81 -13.24
N GLY A 20 -19.84 -2.86 -14.55
CA GLY A 20 -19.26 -3.83 -15.47
C GLY A 20 -19.64 -5.29 -15.17
N LEU A 21 -20.72 -5.51 -14.41
CA LEU A 21 -21.24 -6.84 -14.08
C LEU A 21 -22.38 -7.24 -15.02
N THR A 22 -22.68 -8.52 -15.06
CA THR A 22 -23.94 -9.00 -15.63
C THR A 22 -25.06 -8.86 -14.60
N VAL A 23 -26.30 -8.66 -15.07
CA VAL A 23 -27.52 -8.69 -14.22
C VAL A 23 -27.59 -9.97 -13.39
N ARG A 24 -27.18 -11.10 -13.97
CA ARG A 24 -27.07 -12.40 -13.29
C ARG A 24 -26.12 -12.35 -12.10
N ASN A 25 -24.94 -11.73 -12.25
CA ASN A 25 -23.98 -11.58 -11.17
C ASN A 25 -24.53 -10.69 -10.05
N VAL A 26 -25.15 -9.55 -10.41
CA VAL A 26 -25.79 -8.64 -9.43
C VAL A 26 -26.86 -9.39 -8.62
N ARG A 27 -27.77 -10.12 -9.28
CA ARG A 27 -28.78 -10.95 -8.60
C ARG A 27 -28.16 -12.04 -7.72
N SER A 28 -27.08 -12.66 -8.17
CA SER A 28 -26.35 -13.66 -7.39
C SER A 28 -25.74 -13.07 -6.11
N HIS A 29 -25.17 -11.86 -6.17
CA HIS A 29 -24.67 -11.17 -4.97
C HIS A 29 -25.81 -10.81 -4.01
N HIS A 30 -26.92 -10.28 -4.52
CA HIS A 30 -28.11 -10.00 -3.72
C HIS A 30 -28.67 -11.27 -3.05
N ALA A 31 -28.86 -12.36 -3.81
CA ALA A 31 -29.36 -13.63 -3.27
C ALA A 31 -28.46 -14.26 -2.19
N ARG A 32 -27.15 -13.96 -2.24
CA ARG A 32 -26.18 -14.40 -1.22
C ARG A 32 -26.13 -13.46 -0.01
N GLY A 33 -26.89 -12.37 -0.01
CA GLY A 33 -26.91 -11.35 1.05
C GLY A 33 -25.65 -10.50 1.07
N LEU A 34 -24.99 -10.31 -0.08
CA LEU A 34 -23.81 -9.43 -0.21
C LEU A 34 -24.19 -7.99 -0.53
N LEU A 35 -25.44 -7.75 -0.96
CA LEU A 35 -25.98 -6.43 -1.21
C LEU A 35 -27.18 -6.20 -0.29
N PRO A 36 -27.35 -4.97 0.24
CA PRO A 36 -28.60 -4.59 0.88
C PRO A 36 -29.77 -4.70 -0.12
N PRO A 37 -31.01 -4.83 0.37
CA PRO A 37 -32.17 -4.87 -0.50
C PRO A 37 -32.34 -3.52 -1.23
N PRO A 38 -32.75 -3.53 -2.51
CA PRO A 38 -33.02 -2.29 -3.23
C PRO A 38 -34.28 -1.61 -2.71
N GLU A 39 -34.40 -0.31 -2.98
CA GLU A 39 -35.64 0.41 -2.76
C GLU A 39 -36.67 -0.03 -3.81
N VAL A 40 -37.75 -0.67 -3.36
CA VAL A 40 -38.79 -1.16 -4.28
C VAL A 40 -39.82 -0.08 -4.51
N ARG A 41 -39.92 0.41 -5.74
CA ARG A 41 -40.99 1.33 -6.18
C ARG A 41 -41.86 0.60 -7.20
N GLY A 42 -43.06 0.20 -6.76
CA GLY A 42 -43.96 -0.62 -7.56
C GLY A 42 -43.39 -2.03 -7.78
N ARG A 43 -43.01 -2.36 -9.03
CA ARG A 43 -42.42 -3.66 -9.41
C ARG A 43 -40.92 -3.58 -9.72
N THR A 44 -40.34 -2.39 -9.63
CA THR A 44 -38.94 -2.14 -10.01
C THR A 44 -38.12 -1.87 -8.74
N GLY A 45 -37.02 -2.61 -8.60
CA GLY A 45 -36.02 -2.34 -7.56
C GLY A 45 -35.03 -1.29 -8.05
N TYR A 46 -34.81 -0.27 -7.22
CA TYR A 46 -33.89 0.83 -7.45
C TYR A 46 -32.69 0.73 -6.51
N TYR A 47 -31.50 0.98 -7.05
CA TYR A 47 -30.22 0.82 -6.39
C TYR A 47 -29.50 2.16 -6.33
N GLY A 48 -29.14 2.63 -5.14
CA GLY A 48 -28.39 3.88 -4.98
C GLY A 48 -26.88 3.74 -5.12
N PRO A 49 -26.13 4.84 -4.94
CA PRO A 49 -24.67 4.88 -4.99
C PRO A 49 -23.97 3.88 -4.06
N GLU A 50 -24.56 3.58 -2.90
CA GLU A 50 -24.07 2.59 -1.94
C GLU A 50 -23.98 1.18 -2.54
N HIS A 51 -24.92 0.81 -3.41
CA HIS A 51 -24.89 -0.47 -4.10
C HIS A 51 -23.75 -0.54 -5.12
N VAL A 52 -23.47 0.56 -5.82
CA VAL A 52 -22.35 0.66 -6.77
C VAL A 52 -21.02 0.53 -6.02
N ALA A 53 -20.85 1.28 -4.93
CA ALA A 53 -19.65 1.24 -4.11
C ALA A 53 -19.39 -0.17 -3.55
N ARG A 54 -20.45 -0.82 -3.03
CA ARG A 54 -20.37 -2.19 -2.49
C ARG A 54 -20.03 -3.23 -3.56
N LEU A 55 -20.61 -3.15 -4.76
CA LEU A 55 -20.27 -4.04 -5.88
C LEU A 55 -18.82 -3.87 -6.33
N ARG A 56 -18.34 -2.63 -6.45
CA ARG A 56 -16.93 -2.35 -6.78
C ARG A 56 -15.98 -2.88 -5.69
N LEU A 57 -16.34 -2.74 -4.41
CA LEU A 57 -15.58 -3.31 -3.31
C LEU A 57 -15.53 -4.85 -3.37
N ILE A 58 -16.67 -5.51 -3.60
CA ILE A 58 -16.73 -6.97 -3.79
C ILE A 58 -15.80 -7.40 -4.92
N GLN A 59 -15.83 -6.72 -6.07
CA GLN A 59 -14.93 -7.02 -7.19
C GLN A 59 -13.45 -6.87 -6.82
N ARG A 60 -13.06 -5.78 -6.15
CA ARG A 60 -11.67 -5.58 -5.69
C ARG A 60 -11.22 -6.72 -4.78
N LEU A 61 -12.01 -7.05 -3.77
CA LEU A 61 -11.70 -8.14 -2.83
C LEU A 61 -11.64 -9.51 -3.52
N GLN A 62 -12.47 -9.75 -4.54
CA GLN A 62 -12.39 -10.98 -5.34
C GLN A 62 -11.12 -11.02 -6.21
N ASN A 63 -10.70 -9.89 -6.79
CA ASN A 63 -9.45 -9.79 -7.55
C ASN A 63 -8.22 -9.99 -6.65
N GLU A 64 -8.31 -9.63 -5.37
CA GLU A 64 -7.33 -9.94 -4.33
C GLU A 64 -7.37 -11.42 -3.87
N GLY A 65 -8.24 -12.25 -4.47
CA GLY A 65 -8.33 -13.69 -4.20
C GLY A 65 -9.23 -14.07 -3.02
N MET A 66 -9.98 -13.12 -2.45
CA MET A 66 -10.86 -13.40 -1.32
C MET A 66 -12.10 -14.20 -1.75
N LYS A 67 -12.41 -15.27 -1.00
CA LYS A 67 -13.63 -16.06 -1.22
C LYS A 67 -14.88 -15.26 -0.81
N LEU A 68 -15.98 -15.44 -1.54
CA LEU A 68 -17.25 -14.73 -1.29
C LEU A 68 -17.81 -14.91 0.13
N SER A 69 -17.56 -16.04 0.78
CA SER A 69 -17.94 -16.25 2.19
C SER A 69 -17.16 -15.36 3.15
N GLY A 70 -15.87 -15.13 2.86
CA GLY A 70 -15.03 -14.17 3.60
C GLY A 70 -15.47 -12.74 3.35
N ILE A 71 -15.74 -12.38 2.09
CA ILE A 71 -16.26 -11.07 1.72
C ILE A 71 -17.59 -10.80 2.43
N LYS A 72 -18.50 -11.78 2.51
CA LYS A 72 -19.77 -11.61 3.23
C LYS A 72 -19.56 -11.29 4.72
N ARG A 73 -18.59 -11.93 5.37
CA ARG A 73 -18.25 -11.63 6.78
C ARG A 73 -17.64 -10.24 6.92
N LEU A 74 -16.78 -9.85 5.98
CA LEU A 74 -16.17 -8.52 5.96
C LEU A 74 -17.18 -7.41 5.66
N LEU A 75 -18.30 -7.70 5.00
CA LEU A 75 -19.33 -6.72 4.69
C LEU A 75 -20.44 -6.65 5.76
N GLY A 76 -20.31 -7.34 6.90
CA GLY A 76 -21.16 -7.09 8.07
C GLY A 76 -20.56 -5.97 8.94
N ASP A 77 -21.31 -5.45 9.92
CA ASP A 77 -20.94 -4.27 10.72
C ASP A 77 -19.49 -4.29 11.27
N SER A 78 -19.08 -5.39 11.90
CA SER A 78 -17.71 -5.54 12.42
C SER A 78 -16.66 -5.57 11.31
N GLY A 79 -17.01 -6.13 10.16
CA GLY A 79 -16.14 -6.21 8.99
C GLY A 79 -16.03 -4.88 8.25
N GLU A 80 -17.10 -4.09 8.17
CA GLU A 80 -17.07 -2.74 7.59
C GLU A 80 -16.19 -1.82 8.43
N ARG A 81 -16.28 -1.93 9.76
CA ARG A 81 -15.36 -1.24 10.69
C ARG A 81 -13.92 -1.69 10.48
N LEU A 82 -13.68 -3.00 10.36
CA LEU A 82 -12.33 -3.52 10.08
C LEU A 82 -11.77 -3.04 8.72
N LEU A 83 -12.62 -2.91 7.71
CA LEU A 83 -12.21 -2.41 6.40
C LEU A 83 -11.91 -0.92 6.44
N ALA A 84 -12.78 -0.11 7.07
CA ALA A 84 -12.53 1.31 7.28
C ALA A 84 -11.22 1.53 8.07
N LEU A 85 -11.01 0.69 9.09
CA LEU A 85 -9.79 0.67 9.87
C LEU A 85 -8.57 0.29 9.04
N LYS A 86 -8.66 -0.73 8.18
CA LYS A 86 -7.60 -1.09 7.23
C LYS A 86 -7.26 0.09 6.31
N GLU A 87 -8.27 0.77 5.77
CA GLU A 87 -8.09 1.92 4.89
C GLU A 87 -7.44 3.11 5.63
N ALA A 88 -7.87 3.40 6.86
CA ALA A 88 -7.26 4.41 7.73
C ALA A 88 -5.85 4.03 8.23
N SER A 89 -5.53 2.73 8.25
CA SER A 89 -4.22 2.18 8.63
C SER A 89 -3.21 2.18 7.49
N LEU A 90 -3.60 2.43 6.24
CA LEU A 90 -2.64 2.66 5.16
C LEU A 90 -1.98 4.02 5.37
N GLU A 91 -0.70 4.18 5.00
CA GLU A 91 -0.08 5.52 5.06
C GLU A 91 -0.85 6.41 4.11
N ALA A 92 -1.09 7.65 4.51
CA ALA A 92 -1.49 8.65 3.53
C ALA A 92 -0.41 8.62 2.45
N PRO A 93 -0.75 8.28 1.19
CA PRO A 93 0.26 8.20 0.15
C PRO A 93 0.99 9.54 0.11
N GLU A 94 2.32 9.49 0.04
CA GLU A 94 3.09 10.67 -0.32
C GLU A 94 2.48 11.25 -1.59
N THR A 95 2.46 12.59 -1.74
CA THR A 95 1.99 13.21 -2.97
C THR A 95 2.90 12.75 -4.11
N PRO A 96 2.45 11.87 -5.03
CA PRO A 96 3.36 11.30 -6.01
C PRO A 96 3.83 12.38 -6.99
N GLU A 97 5.07 12.28 -7.45
CA GLU A 97 5.60 13.12 -8.52
C GLU A 97 5.48 12.40 -9.85
N VAL A 98 5.12 13.11 -10.91
CA VAL A 98 5.15 12.57 -12.28
C VAL A 98 6.33 13.18 -13.02
N LEU A 99 7.23 12.31 -13.48
CA LEU A 99 8.48 12.70 -14.14
C LEU A 99 8.65 11.97 -15.47
N THR A 100 9.33 12.63 -16.42
CA THR A 100 9.79 11.97 -17.65
C THR A 100 11.04 11.13 -17.38
N ALA A 101 11.35 10.20 -18.28
CA ALA A 101 12.65 9.51 -18.28
C ALA A 101 13.85 10.50 -18.33
N ALA A 102 13.70 11.64 -18.99
CA ALA A 102 14.73 12.67 -19.08
C ALA A 102 14.93 13.43 -17.77
N ASP A 103 13.83 13.74 -17.06
CA ASP A 103 13.88 14.36 -15.73
C ASP A 103 14.57 13.43 -14.72
N LEU A 104 14.21 12.14 -14.74
CA LEU A 104 14.85 11.12 -13.91
C LEU A 104 16.35 11.00 -14.22
N GLY A 105 16.73 10.97 -15.50
CA GLY A 105 18.13 10.96 -15.91
C GLY A 105 18.91 12.18 -15.41
N THR A 106 18.30 13.36 -15.46
CA THR A 106 18.90 14.61 -14.98
C THR A 106 19.07 14.62 -13.47
N ARG A 107 18.00 14.33 -12.72
CA ARG A 107 18.00 14.33 -11.25
C ARG A 107 18.97 13.31 -10.67
N LEU A 108 18.99 12.11 -11.24
CA LEU A 108 19.86 11.01 -10.82
C LEU A 108 21.23 11.04 -11.50
N ARG A 109 21.57 12.14 -12.19
CA ARG A 109 22.89 12.39 -12.82
C ARG A 109 23.37 11.21 -13.69
N LEU A 110 22.45 10.58 -14.42
CA LEU A 110 22.73 9.41 -15.24
C LEU A 110 23.38 9.84 -16.56
N GLY A 111 24.53 9.27 -16.86
CA GLY A 111 25.18 9.34 -18.16
C GLY A 111 24.84 8.16 -19.06
N GLU A 112 25.26 8.22 -20.32
CA GLU A 112 25.04 7.15 -21.30
C GLU A 112 25.63 5.80 -20.86
N LYS A 113 26.73 5.83 -20.11
CA LYS A 113 27.43 4.64 -19.61
C LYS A 113 26.69 3.92 -18.47
N ASP A 114 25.73 4.59 -17.82
CA ASP A 114 24.97 4.03 -16.69
C ASP A 114 23.82 3.12 -17.15
N GLU A 115 23.64 2.96 -18.46
CA GLU A 115 22.54 2.20 -19.05
C GLU A 115 21.15 2.57 -18.48
N PRO A 116 20.70 3.85 -18.60
CA PRO A 116 19.53 4.37 -17.88
C PRO A 116 18.26 3.53 -18.03
N ARG A 117 18.05 2.91 -19.20
CA ARG A 117 16.91 2.03 -19.44
C ARG A 117 16.88 0.83 -18.48
N LYS A 118 18.02 0.19 -18.23
CA LYS A 118 18.11 -0.94 -17.29
C LYS A 118 17.82 -0.50 -15.85
N LEU A 119 18.30 0.68 -15.46
CA LEU A 119 18.06 1.25 -14.13
C LEU A 119 16.59 1.59 -13.92
N ILE A 120 15.93 2.19 -14.92
CA ILE A 120 14.48 2.46 -14.91
C ILE A 120 13.68 1.16 -14.83
N ASP A 121 14.04 0.15 -15.63
CA ASP A 121 13.38 -1.16 -15.60
C ASP A 121 13.51 -1.80 -14.21
N LYS A 122 14.68 -1.69 -13.57
CA LYS A 122 14.90 -2.19 -12.22
C LYS A 122 14.10 -1.41 -11.17
N ALA A 123 14.12 -0.08 -11.22
CA ALA A 123 13.34 0.76 -10.32
C ALA A 123 11.82 0.48 -10.45
N THR A 124 11.34 0.23 -11.66
CA THR A 124 9.95 -0.19 -11.92
C THR A 124 9.63 -1.55 -11.29
N LYS A 125 10.52 -2.55 -11.44
CA LYS A 125 10.36 -3.87 -10.80
C LYS A 125 10.35 -3.80 -9.27
N LEU A 126 11.08 -2.85 -8.70
CA LEU A 126 11.12 -2.59 -7.25
C LEU A 126 9.94 -1.74 -6.75
N GLY A 127 9.04 -1.30 -7.64
CA GLY A 127 7.87 -0.47 -7.31
C GLY A 127 8.20 0.99 -6.98
N LEU A 128 9.40 1.46 -7.33
CA LEU A 128 9.83 2.85 -7.11
C LEU A 128 9.33 3.79 -8.21
N LEU A 129 8.96 3.22 -9.37
CA LEU A 129 8.40 3.91 -10.51
C LEU A 129 7.21 3.12 -11.02
N HIS A 130 6.11 3.80 -11.34
CA HIS A 130 4.98 3.20 -12.06
C HIS A 130 4.86 3.85 -13.45
N PRO A 131 4.91 3.07 -14.54
CA PRO A 131 4.77 3.62 -15.88
C PRO A 131 3.33 4.12 -16.12
N LEU A 132 3.20 5.36 -16.58
CA LEU A 132 1.91 5.96 -16.97
C LEU A 132 1.65 5.93 -18.48
N GLY A 133 2.65 5.50 -19.27
CA GLY A 133 2.64 5.57 -20.72
C GLY A 133 3.43 6.78 -21.25
N GLU A 134 3.72 6.79 -22.56
CA GLU A 134 4.38 7.91 -23.24
C GLU A 134 5.73 8.36 -22.63
N GLY A 135 6.44 7.46 -21.93
CA GLY A 135 7.72 7.78 -21.28
C GLY A 135 7.59 8.54 -19.96
N MET A 136 6.37 8.62 -19.42
CA MET A 136 6.06 9.22 -18.12
C MET A 136 6.01 8.16 -17.02
N PHE A 137 6.52 8.53 -15.85
CA PHE A 137 6.58 7.68 -14.67
C PHE A 137 6.01 8.42 -13.47
N GLU A 138 5.12 7.76 -12.73
CA GLU A 138 4.77 8.16 -11.38
C GLU A 138 5.86 7.66 -10.42
N VAL A 139 6.31 8.55 -9.55
CA VAL A 139 7.23 8.29 -8.44
C VAL A 139 6.39 8.28 -7.16
N PRO A 140 6.07 7.08 -6.61
CA PRO A 140 5.17 6.98 -5.47
C PRO A 140 5.74 7.58 -4.19
N SER A 141 7.07 7.61 -4.05
CA SER A 141 7.78 8.17 -2.90
C SER A 141 8.83 9.19 -3.34
N PRO A 142 8.47 10.49 -3.41
CA PRO A 142 9.43 11.56 -3.57
C PRO A 142 10.55 11.57 -2.52
N VAL A 143 10.28 11.10 -1.29
CA VAL A 143 11.30 11.00 -0.24
C VAL A 143 12.40 10.01 -0.63
N LEU A 144 12.04 8.83 -1.17
CA LEU A 144 13.03 7.86 -1.64
C LEU A 144 13.79 8.36 -2.87
N LEU A 145 13.14 9.13 -3.76
CA LEU A 145 13.82 9.76 -4.89
C LEU A 145 14.88 10.77 -4.40
N ALA A 146 14.53 11.65 -3.47
CA ALA A 146 15.47 12.61 -2.87
C ALA A 146 16.66 11.90 -2.19
N ALA A 147 16.40 10.81 -1.46
CA ALA A 147 17.48 10.01 -0.88
C ALA A 147 18.40 9.39 -1.95
N ALA A 148 17.85 8.91 -3.07
CA ALA A 148 18.64 8.40 -4.18
C ALA A 148 19.49 9.49 -4.83
N GLU A 149 18.95 10.70 -5.02
CA GLU A 149 19.70 11.86 -5.52
C GLU A 149 20.89 12.20 -4.62
N GLU A 150 20.71 12.19 -3.29
CA GLU A 150 21.79 12.44 -2.33
C GLU A 150 22.88 11.35 -2.37
N VAL A 151 22.48 10.09 -2.42
CA VAL A 151 23.40 8.94 -2.49
C VAL A 151 24.25 9.01 -3.76
N VAL A 152 23.61 9.29 -4.90
CA VAL A 152 24.31 9.46 -6.18
C VAL A 152 25.21 10.70 -6.17
N ALA A 153 24.77 11.81 -5.57
CA ALA A 153 25.57 13.02 -5.44
C ALA A 153 26.85 12.80 -4.63
N ARG A 154 26.89 11.79 -3.76
CA ARG A 154 28.07 11.37 -2.97
C ARG A 154 28.96 10.35 -3.68
N GLY A 155 28.65 10.00 -4.93
CA GLY A 155 29.46 9.11 -5.77
C GLY A 155 29.11 7.63 -5.67
N VAL A 156 28.04 7.26 -4.97
CA VAL A 156 27.53 5.89 -4.97
C VAL A 156 26.75 5.66 -6.27
N SER A 157 27.06 4.63 -7.03
CA SER A 157 26.32 4.33 -8.26
C SER A 157 24.84 4.03 -7.97
N LEU A 158 23.94 4.50 -8.84
CA LEU A 158 22.50 4.22 -8.70
C LEU A 158 22.21 2.71 -8.71
N GLN A 159 22.95 1.93 -9.50
CA GLN A 159 22.82 0.46 -9.53
C GLN A 159 23.01 -0.14 -8.13
N HIS A 160 24.10 0.21 -7.44
CA HIS A 160 24.36 -0.25 -6.06
C HIS A 160 23.30 0.24 -5.07
N ALA A 161 22.82 1.49 -5.21
CA ALA A 161 21.75 2.00 -4.36
C ALA A 161 20.46 1.16 -4.53
N LEU A 162 20.11 0.81 -5.77
CA LEU A 162 18.96 -0.06 -6.08
C LEU A 162 19.18 -1.50 -5.59
N ASP A 163 20.41 -2.05 -5.69
CA ASP A 163 20.76 -3.37 -5.13
C ASP A 163 20.59 -3.38 -3.60
N MET A 164 21.05 -2.32 -2.93
CA MET A 164 20.89 -2.18 -1.49
C MET A 164 19.41 -2.05 -1.11
N LEU A 165 18.63 -1.26 -1.83
CA LEU A 165 17.20 -1.11 -1.56
C LEU A 165 16.44 -2.42 -1.73
N GLU A 166 16.74 -3.19 -2.77
CA GLU A 166 16.17 -4.53 -2.97
C GLU A 166 16.45 -5.46 -1.78
N SER A 167 17.69 -5.43 -1.27
CA SER A 167 18.08 -6.16 -0.06
C SER A 167 17.30 -5.70 1.17
N VAL A 168 17.21 -4.38 1.40
CA VAL A 168 16.43 -3.81 2.51
C VAL A 168 14.96 -4.22 2.42
N GLN A 169 14.32 -4.13 1.24
CA GLN A 169 12.94 -4.57 1.06
C GLN A 169 12.74 -6.05 1.39
N LYS A 170 13.69 -6.91 0.95
CA LYS A 170 13.65 -8.34 1.22
C LYS A 170 13.71 -8.64 2.72
N HIS A 171 14.59 -7.97 3.46
CA HIS A 171 14.74 -8.18 4.90
C HIS A 171 13.63 -7.51 5.72
N SER A 172 13.16 -6.34 5.30
CA SER A 172 12.06 -5.61 5.93
C SER A 172 10.77 -6.43 5.94
N ARG A 173 10.47 -7.17 4.86
CA ARG A 173 9.26 -8.00 4.78
C ARG A 173 9.09 -8.99 5.95
N ALA A 174 10.18 -9.58 6.43
CA ALA A 174 10.11 -10.48 7.58
C ALA A 174 9.76 -9.72 8.86
N VAL A 175 10.43 -8.60 9.09
CA VAL A 175 10.20 -7.73 10.26
C VAL A 175 8.78 -7.16 10.25
N SER A 176 8.29 -6.68 9.11
CA SER A 176 6.91 -6.19 8.97
C SER A 176 5.87 -7.26 9.30
N LYS A 177 6.12 -8.53 8.96
CA LYS A 177 5.20 -9.63 9.32
C LYS A 177 5.12 -9.83 10.83
N GLU A 178 6.24 -9.72 11.54
CA GLU A 178 6.26 -9.83 13.02
C GLU A 178 5.52 -8.65 13.65
N PHE A 179 5.72 -7.42 13.18
CA PHE A 179 4.97 -6.26 13.66
C PHE A 179 3.46 -6.40 13.40
N VAL A 180 3.06 -6.82 12.21
CA VAL A 180 1.65 -7.05 11.87
C VAL A 180 1.05 -8.16 12.74
N LYS A 181 1.80 -9.24 13.00
CA LYS A 181 1.34 -10.32 13.86
C LYS A 181 1.11 -9.84 15.29
N LEU A 182 2.09 -9.14 15.88
CA LEU A 182 1.96 -8.54 17.21
C LEU A 182 0.76 -7.60 17.27
N PHE A 183 0.59 -6.74 16.26
CA PHE A 183 -0.56 -5.86 16.16
C PHE A 183 -1.88 -6.64 16.12
N VAL A 184 -1.97 -7.68 15.29
CA VAL A 184 -3.20 -8.49 15.17
C VAL A 184 -3.52 -9.20 16.47
N ASP A 185 -2.53 -9.80 17.12
CA ASP A 185 -2.72 -10.64 18.30
C ASP A 185 -2.98 -9.80 19.56
N ASP A 186 -2.29 -8.68 19.72
CA ASP A 186 -2.28 -7.90 20.97
C ASP A 186 -3.10 -6.59 20.90
N VAL A 187 -3.44 -6.11 19.70
CA VAL A 187 -4.24 -4.88 19.53
C VAL A 187 -5.55 -5.16 18.80
N LEU A 188 -5.52 -5.80 17.63
CA LEU A 188 -6.74 -5.97 16.85
C LEU A 188 -7.74 -6.92 17.55
N LYS A 189 -7.33 -8.13 17.88
CA LYS A 189 -8.23 -9.16 18.45
C LYS A 189 -8.83 -8.72 19.79
N PRO A 190 -8.05 -8.24 20.79
CA PRO A 190 -8.61 -7.92 22.10
C PRO A 190 -9.66 -6.80 22.05
N TYR A 191 -9.46 -5.80 21.19
CA TYR A 191 -10.40 -4.69 21.05
C TYR A 191 -11.62 -5.08 20.21
N ALA A 192 -11.43 -5.87 19.16
CA ALA A 192 -12.53 -6.39 18.34
C ALA A 192 -13.46 -7.30 19.16
N ASP A 193 -12.91 -8.21 19.96
CA ASP A 193 -13.66 -9.14 20.82
C ASP A 193 -14.43 -8.40 21.92
N ALA A 194 -13.92 -7.26 22.39
CA ALA A 194 -14.57 -6.40 23.38
C ALA A 194 -15.51 -5.35 22.76
N GLU A 195 -15.67 -5.33 21.43
CA GLU A 195 -16.43 -4.33 20.67
C GLU A 195 -15.98 -2.87 20.90
N ARG A 196 -14.71 -2.64 21.27
CA ARG A 196 -14.11 -1.33 21.56
C ARG A 196 -13.49 -0.71 20.31
N TRP A 197 -14.33 -0.41 19.31
CA TRP A 197 -13.89 0.03 17.98
C TRP A 197 -13.26 1.44 17.97
N ASP A 198 -13.79 2.36 18.75
CA ASP A 198 -13.28 3.74 18.80
C ASP A 198 -11.84 3.78 19.37
N GLU A 199 -11.58 3.00 20.42
CA GLU A 199 -10.25 2.92 21.03
C GLU A 199 -9.23 2.15 20.17
N LEU A 200 -9.71 1.24 19.34
CA LEU A 200 -8.88 0.50 18.39
C LEU A 200 -8.33 1.43 17.29
N GLU A 201 -9.15 2.37 16.81
CA GLU A 201 -8.72 3.37 15.84
C GLU A 201 -7.61 4.26 16.42
N GLU A 202 -7.78 4.77 17.63
CA GLU A 202 -6.75 5.55 18.33
C GLU A 202 -5.46 4.74 18.54
N SER A 203 -5.59 3.48 18.97
CA SER A 203 -4.45 2.57 19.19
C SER A 203 -3.66 2.31 17.91
N ILE A 204 -4.35 2.15 16.77
CA ILE A 204 -3.70 2.02 15.47
C ILE A 204 -2.91 3.26 15.12
N GLN A 205 -3.51 4.44 15.21
CA GLN A 205 -2.83 5.69 14.85
C GLN A 205 -1.60 5.91 15.74
N ALA A 206 -1.67 5.56 17.02
CA ALA A 206 -0.53 5.64 17.94
C ALA A 206 0.54 4.57 17.68
N SER A 207 0.16 3.35 17.27
CA SER A 207 1.10 2.23 17.11
C SER A 207 2.09 2.39 15.96
N ARG A 208 1.69 3.06 14.89
CA ARG A 208 2.48 3.22 13.65
C ARG A 208 3.78 3.98 13.84
N PRO A 209 3.79 5.23 14.36
CA PRO A 209 5.03 5.95 14.58
C PRO A 209 5.94 5.22 15.58
N LEU A 210 5.37 4.51 16.55
CA LEU A 210 6.13 3.71 17.52
C LEU A 210 6.84 2.52 16.86
N ALA A 211 6.16 1.79 15.97
CA ALA A 211 6.76 0.70 15.23
C ALA A 211 7.91 1.19 14.33
N ALA A 212 7.71 2.30 13.61
CA ALA A 212 8.75 2.91 12.77
C ALA A 212 9.95 3.38 13.61
N GLN A 213 9.70 4.04 14.75
CA GLN A 213 10.75 4.48 15.67
C GLN A 213 11.54 3.30 16.25
N ALA A 214 10.86 2.24 16.68
CA ALA A 214 11.49 1.04 17.20
C ALA A 214 12.36 0.36 16.13
N LEU A 215 11.85 0.22 14.91
CA LEU A 215 12.60 -0.33 13.78
C LEU A 215 13.85 0.50 13.48
N LEU A 216 13.72 1.82 13.41
CA LEU A 216 14.84 2.72 13.16
C LEU A 216 15.88 2.68 14.29
N ALA A 217 15.43 2.60 15.54
CA ALA A 217 16.33 2.50 16.70
C ALA A 217 17.14 1.20 16.68
N VAL A 218 16.49 0.06 16.38
CA VAL A 218 17.17 -1.23 16.22
C VAL A 218 18.15 -1.18 15.05
N PHE A 219 17.72 -0.66 13.90
CA PHE A 219 18.58 -0.54 12.73
C PHE A 219 19.84 0.30 13.01
N ARG A 220 19.68 1.47 13.65
CA ARG A 220 20.80 2.34 14.03
C ARG A 220 21.79 1.60 14.94
N ARG A 221 21.29 0.92 15.96
CA ARG A 221 22.12 0.14 16.87
C ARG A 221 22.89 -0.97 16.14
N THR A 222 22.21 -1.74 15.28
CA THR A 222 22.87 -2.82 14.53
C THR A 222 23.90 -2.27 13.54
N MET A 223 23.65 -1.11 12.92
CA MET A 223 24.67 -0.44 12.10
C MET A 223 25.91 -0.06 12.90
N ASP A 224 25.74 0.51 14.11
CA ASP A 224 26.87 0.89 14.97
C ASP A 224 27.72 -0.35 15.33
N GLU A 225 27.07 -1.46 15.68
CA GLU A 225 27.72 -2.75 15.99
C GLU A 225 28.51 -3.32 14.78
N GLU A 226 27.93 -3.31 13.58
CA GLU A 226 28.58 -3.79 12.35
C GLU A 226 29.75 -2.91 11.91
N VAL A 227 29.62 -1.59 12.07
CA VAL A 227 30.70 -0.65 11.79
C VAL A 227 31.87 -0.89 12.73
N GLU A 228 31.62 -1.02 14.03
CA GLU A 228 32.66 -1.28 15.03
C GLU A 228 33.38 -2.62 14.77
N ALA A 229 32.63 -3.67 14.43
CA ALA A 229 33.19 -4.97 14.07
C ALA A 229 34.10 -4.88 12.84
N THR A 230 33.65 -4.17 11.79
CA THR A 230 34.42 -3.97 10.56
C THR A 230 35.72 -3.22 10.81
N PHE A 231 35.69 -2.14 11.60
CA PHE A 231 36.89 -1.39 11.96
C PHE A 231 37.88 -2.23 12.79
N THR A 232 37.35 -3.04 13.71
CA THR A 232 38.16 -3.94 14.53
C THR A 232 38.90 -4.98 13.66
N ASP A 233 38.19 -5.58 12.69
CA ASP A 233 38.80 -6.55 11.79
C ASP A 233 39.81 -5.92 10.82
N LEU A 234 39.54 -4.70 10.35
CA LEU A 234 40.50 -3.93 9.56
C LEU A 234 41.78 -3.66 10.37
N ALA A 235 41.66 -3.20 11.62
CA ALA A 235 42.80 -2.95 12.50
C ALA A 235 43.63 -4.22 12.78
N ARG A 236 42.97 -5.38 12.97
CA ARG A 236 43.62 -6.69 13.10
C ARG A 236 44.34 -7.12 11.82
N SER A 237 43.76 -6.85 10.66
CA SER A 237 44.37 -7.20 9.36
C SER A 237 45.64 -6.38 9.08
N LEU A 238 45.68 -5.12 9.53
CA LEU A 238 46.83 -4.23 9.38
C LEU A 238 47.97 -4.60 10.35
N THR A 239 47.65 -5.10 11.53
CA THR A 239 48.65 -5.52 12.54
C THR A 239 49.27 -6.89 12.25
N ARG A 240 48.61 -7.77 11.49
CA ARG A 240 49.14 -9.08 11.06
C ARG A 240 50.09 -9.04 9.85
N ARG A 241 50.24 -7.88 9.19
CA ARG A 241 51.12 -7.70 8.00
C ARG A 241 52.54 -7.18 8.33
N LYS A 242 52.99 -7.30 9.58
CA LYS A 242 54.39 -7.06 10.00
C LYS A 242 55.00 -8.35 10.49
#